data_AF-A0A8T4Y6H5-F1
#
_entry.id   AF-A0A8T4Y6H5-F1
#
_cell.length_a   1.000
_cell.length_b   1.000
_cell.length_c   1.000
_cell.angle_alpha   90.00
_cell.angle_beta   90.00
_cell.angle_gamma   90.00
#
_symmetry.space_group_name_H-M   'P 1'
#
loop_
_entity.id
_entity.type
_entity.pdbx_description
1 polymer ?
#
loop_
_entity_poly.entity_id
_entity_poly.type
_entity_poly.pdbx_seq_one_letter_code
_entity_poly.pdbx_strand_id
1 'polypeptide(L)' 'MIKKTNLESHKPRKLKVCPRCGSTKIRLSSKFDMWLMPKQYICYDCGYFGPVILELEEEDRNKET' A
#
# COMPACT_ATOMS: atom_id res chain seq x y z
N MET A 1 29.06 30.03 1.05
CA MET A 1 28.15 29.44 0.03
C MET A 1 27.70 28.07 0.54
N ILE A 2 26.46 27.95 1.02
CA ILE A 2 25.93 26.68 1.54
C ILE A 2 25.28 25.94 0.37
N LYS A 3 25.86 24.80 -0.03
CA LYS A 3 25.31 23.93 -1.08
C LYS A 3 24.00 23.32 -0.56
N LYS A 4 22.87 23.70 -1.14
CA LYS A 4 21.56 23.06 -0.90
C LYS A 4 21.57 21.71 -1.61
N THR A 5 21.73 20.60 -0.87
CA THR A 5 21.54 19.26 -1.44
C THR A 5 20.04 19.04 -1.62
N ASN A 6 19.59 19.06 -2.87
CA ASN A 6 18.22 18.72 -3.24
C ASN A 6 18.03 17.22 -2.98
N LEU A 7 17.47 16.89 -1.82
CA LEU A 7 17.10 15.52 -1.47
C LEU A 7 15.71 15.28 -2.09
N GLU A 8 15.67 15.01 -3.39
CA GLU A 8 14.43 14.54 -4.02
C GLU A 8 14.07 13.20 -3.38
N SER A 9 13.08 13.23 -2.49
CA SER A 9 12.60 12.05 -1.79
C SER A 9 11.91 11.13 -2.79
N HIS A 10 12.68 10.21 -3.39
CA HIS A 10 12.15 9.03 -4.07
C HIS A 10 11.39 8.19 -3.03
N LYS A 11 10.10 8.49 -2.83
CA LYS A 11 9.23 7.68 -1.98
C LYS A 11 8.77 6.49 -2.82
N PRO A 12 9.25 5.26 -2.54
CA PRO A 12 8.84 4.10 -3.31
C PRO A 12 7.32 3.95 -3.23
N ARG A 13 6.70 3.64 -4.37
CA ARG A 13 5.25 3.40 -4.41
C ARG A 13 4.99 2.10 -3.65
N LYS A 14 4.14 2.17 -2.63
CA LYS A 14 3.69 1.00 -1.86
C LYS A 14 2.40 0.47 -2.43
N LEU A 15 2.43 -0.76 -2.95
CA LEU A 15 1.25 -1.43 -3.50
C LEU A 15 0.59 -2.27 -2.39
N LYS A 16 -0.71 -2.04 -2.15
CA LYS A 16 -1.48 -2.80 -1.16
C LYS A 16 -2.19 -3.97 -1.83
N VAL A 17 -1.99 -5.18 -1.31
CA VAL A 17 -2.57 -6.41 -1.83
C VAL A 17 -3.19 -7.28 -0.74
N CYS A 18 -4.10 -8.17 -1.14
CA CYS A 18 -4.76 -9.11 -0.25
C CYS A 18 -3.75 -10.13 0.29
N PRO A 19 -3.67 -10.35 1.61
CA PRO A 19 -2.74 -11.31 2.19
C PRO A 19 -3.11 -12.77 1.90
N ARG A 20 -4.35 -13.04 1.47
CA ARG A 20 -4.84 -14.39 1.19
C ARG A 20 -4.58 -14.84 -0.25
N CYS A 21 -4.78 -13.96 -1.22
CA CYS A 21 -4.71 -14.32 -2.65
C CYS A 21 -3.83 -13.40 -3.51
N GLY A 22 -3.21 -12.37 -2.94
CA GLY A 22 -2.37 -11.43 -3.68
C GLY A 22 -3.11 -10.42 -4.56
N SER A 23 -4.45 -10.43 -4.57
CA SER A 23 -5.23 -9.46 -5.36
C SER A 23 -5.00 -8.02 -4.91
N THR A 24 -4.89 -7.10 -5.88
CA THR A 24 -4.87 -5.64 -5.66
C THR A 24 -6.27 -5.07 -5.40
N LYS A 25 -7.35 -5.85 -5.57
CA LYS A 25 -8.74 -5.45 -5.32
C LYS A 25 -9.12 -5.58 -3.84
N ILE A 26 -8.29 -5.03 -2.97
CA ILE A 26 -8.54 -4.92 -1.53
C ILE A 26 -8.87 -3.46 -1.16
N ARG A 27 -9.95 -3.24 -0.42
CA ARG A 27 -10.47 -1.91 -0.03
C ARG A 27 -10.90 -1.89 1.43
N LEU A 28 -11.00 -0.70 2.02
CA LEU A 28 -11.66 -0.56 3.33
C LEU A 28 -13.10 -1.05 3.23
N SER A 29 -13.59 -1.68 4.30
CA SER A 29 -14.93 -2.25 4.33
C SER A 29 -16.02 -1.17 4.42
N SER A 30 -15.68 -0.02 5.03
CA SER A 30 -16.57 1.11 5.23
C SER A 30 -15.84 2.44 5.07
N LYS A 31 -16.60 3.51 4.78
CA LYS A 31 -16.10 4.89 4.78
C LYS A 31 -15.74 5.39 6.18
N PHE A 32 -16.26 4.74 7.23
CA PHE A 32 -16.02 5.10 8.63
C PHE A 32 -14.84 4.32 9.25
N ASP A 33 -14.31 3.32 8.55
CA ASP A 33 -13.09 2.64 8.97
C ASP A 33 -11.95 3.66 9.04
N MET A 34 -11.06 3.51 10.03
CA MET A 34 -9.98 4.44 10.40
C MET A 34 -10.43 5.69 11.19
N TRP A 35 -11.68 6.13 11.06
CA TRP A 35 -12.17 7.28 11.82
C TRP A 35 -12.91 6.87 13.08
N LEU A 36 -14.01 6.12 12.95
CA LEU A 36 -14.82 5.65 14.06
C LEU A 36 -14.55 4.17 14.38
N MET A 37 -14.39 3.36 13.34
CA MET A 37 -14.16 1.91 13.48
C MET A 37 -12.70 1.56 13.18
N PRO A 38 -12.17 0.48 13.76
CA PRO A 38 -10.87 -0.07 13.38
C PRO A 38 -10.81 -0.35 11.88
N LYS A 39 -9.61 -0.30 11.30
CA LYS A 39 -9.43 -0.63 9.88
C LYS A 39 -9.86 -2.07 9.62
N GLN A 40 -10.82 -2.24 8.73
CA GLN A 40 -11.21 -3.54 8.18
C GLN A 40 -11.10 -3.45 6.67
N TYR A 41 -10.57 -4.50 6.06
CA TYR A 41 -10.42 -4.58 4.62
C TYR A 41 -11.22 -5.74 4.07
N ILE A 42 -11.83 -5.53 2.90
CA ILE A 42 -12.48 -6.56 2.10
C ILE A 42 -11.72 -6.75 0.78
N CYS A 43 -11.47 -8.01 0.42
CA CYS A 43 -10.99 -8.37 -0.92
C CYS A 43 -12.15 -8.81 -1.80
N TYR A 44 -12.33 -8.15 -2.94
CA TYR A 44 -13.43 -8.46 -3.86
C TYR A 44 -13.23 -9.73 -4.69
N ASP A 45 -12.01 -10.28 -4.73
CA ASP A 45 -11.74 -11.51 -5.50
C ASP A 45 -11.87 -12.79 -4.64
N CYS A 46 -11.50 -12.77 -3.35
CA CYS A 46 -11.50 -13.98 -2.50
C CYS A 46 -12.34 -13.89 -1.22
N GLY A 47 -13.00 -12.75 -0.97
CA GLY A 47 -13.85 -12.55 0.20
C GLY A 47 -13.10 -12.45 1.53
N TYR A 48 -11.77 -12.26 1.53
CA TYR A 48 -11.04 -11.92 2.76
C TYR A 48 -11.67 -10.69 3.43
N PHE A 49 -11.92 -10.79 4.74
CA PHE A 49 -12.40 -9.70 5.59
C PHE A 49 -11.53 -9.65 6.85
N GLY A 50 -10.80 -8.56 7.06
CA GLY A 50 -9.92 -8.45 8.23
C GLY A 50 -9.01 -7.22 8.24
N PRO A 51 -8.26 -6.99 9.32
CA PRO A 51 -7.49 -5.76 9.52
C PRO A 51 -6.12 -5.75 8.81
N VAL A 52 -5.64 -6.90 8.34
CA VAL A 52 -4.31 -7.07 7.76
C VAL A 52 -4.32 -6.87 6.24
N ILE A 53 -3.28 -6.22 5.73
CA ILE A 53 -2.96 -6.09 4.29
C ILE A 53 -1.49 -6.47 4.07
N LEU A 54 -1.14 -6.85 2.85
CA LEU A 54 0.26 -6.99 2.44
C LEU A 54 0.66 -5.72 1.66
N GLU A 55 1.74 -5.05 2.08
CA GLU A 55 2.34 -3.94 1.34
C GLU A 55 3.58 -4.45 0.59
N LEU A 56 3.57 -4.29 -0.73
CA LEU A 56 4.72 -4.59 -1.59
C LEU A 56 5.46 -3.29 -1.89
N GLU A 57 6.78 -3.32 -1.76
CA GLU A 57 7.66 -2.23 -2.17
C GLU A 57 8.01 -2.44 -3.64
N GLU A 58 7.78 -1.42 -4.48
CA GLU A 58 8.31 -1.44 -5.84
C GLU A 58 9.83 -1.21 -5.74
N GLU A 59 10.62 -2.27 -5.95
CA GLU A 59 12.05 -2.13 -6.18
C GLU A 59 12.25 -1.33 -7.47
N ASP A 60 13.07 -0.27 -7.40
CA ASP A 60 13.41 0.59 -8.53
C ASP A 60 13.99 -0.24 -9.67
N ARG A 61 13.15 -0.63 -10.65
CA ARG A 61 13.57 -1.22 -11.92
C ARG A 61 14.21 -0.19 -12.84
N ASN A 62 15.17 0.59 -12.32
CA ASN A 62 15.93 1.55 -13.13
C ASN A 62 17.37 1.68 -12.64
N LYS A 63 18.13 0.58 -12.69
CA LYS A 63 19.60 0.58 -12.69
C LYS A 63 20.10 -0.61 -13.50
N GLU A 64 19.88 -0.60 -14.82
CA GLU A 64 20.71 -1.33 -15.80
C GLU A 64 20.22 -1.01 -17.22
N THR A 65 20.59 0.19 -17.72
CA THR A 65 21.00 0.38 -19.12
C THR A 65 21.81 1.66 -19.24
#